data_AF-A0A6V8NJ60-F1
#
_entry.id   AF-A0A6V8NJ60-F1
#
_cell.length_a   1.000
_cell.length_b   1.000
_cell.length_c   1.000
_cell.angle_alpha   90.00
_cell.angle_beta   90.00
_cell.angle_gamma   90.00
#
_symmetry.space_group_name_H-M   'P 1'
#
loop_
_entity.id
_entity.type
_entity.pdbx_description
1 polymer ?
#
loop_
_entity_poly.entity_id
_entity_poly.type
_entity_poly.pdbx_seq_one_letter_code
_entity_poly.pdbx_strand_id
1 'polypeptide(L)'
;MQTFFIIQILKKAIYRFFDIDGFLKEMAKVAKESFRALKPGRQCAILIGDTRRKKHVIPLGFKLINVYLDAGFKLSELVIKRQHNCKTTGFWYAN
;
A
#
# COMPACT_ATOMS: atom_id res chain seq x y z
N MET A 1 9.52 -18.55 15.28
CA MET A 1 9.46 -18.34 13.81
C MET A 1 8.17 -17.62 13.44
N GLN A 2 8.17 -16.28 13.44
CA GLN A 2 7.04 -15.45 12.99
C GLN A 2 7.00 -15.51 11.45
N THR A 3 6.02 -16.23 10.89
CA THR A 3 5.76 -16.22 9.45
C THR A 3 5.08 -14.89 9.14
N PHE A 4 5.79 -14.02 8.43
CA PHE A 4 5.24 -12.79 7.87
C PHE A 4 4.75 -13.07 6.45
N PHE A 5 3.51 -12.66 6.16
CA PHE A 5 3.06 -12.59 4.78
C PHE A 5 3.37 -11.18 4.27
N ILE A 6 4.37 -11.05 3.40
CA ILE A 6 4.78 -9.75 2.85
C ILE A 6 4.01 -9.53 1.55
N ILE A 7 3.16 -8.50 1.54
CA ILE A 7 2.50 -8.01 0.33
C ILE A 7 3.25 -6.77 -0.13
N GLN A 8 4.07 -6.95 -1.17
CA GLN A 8 4.68 -5.82 -1.86
C GLN A 8 3.71 -5.31 -2.92
N ILE A 9 3.15 -4.12 -2.71
CA ILE A 9 2.22 -3.52 -3.67
C ILE A 9 3.02 -2.75 -4.72
N LEU A 10 3.28 -3.42 -5.84
CA LEU A 10 3.87 -2.80 -7.02
C LEU A 10 2.84 -1.90 -7.70
N LYS A 11 2.83 -0.62 -7.30
CA LYS A 11 1.97 0.45 -7.84
C LYS A 11 1.85 0.46 -9.36
N LYS A 12 2.93 0.12 -10.09
CA LYS A 12 3.02 0.26 -11.55
C LYS A 12 2.00 -0.61 -12.30
N ALA A 13 1.60 -1.75 -11.75
CA ALA A 13 0.64 -2.65 -12.41
C ALA A 13 -0.81 -2.17 -12.24
N ILE A 14 -1.19 -1.71 -11.05
CA ILE A 14 -2.60 -1.44 -10.70
C ILE A 14 -3.03 -0.02 -11.11
N TYR A 15 -2.14 0.98 -10.96
CA TYR A 15 -2.43 2.37 -11.35
C TYR A 15 -2.54 2.60 -12.86
N ARG A 16 -2.14 1.63 -13.69
CA ARG A 16 -2.27 1.74 -15.14
C ARG A 16 -3.72 1.58 -15.61
N PHE A 17 -4.55 0.92 -14.81
CA PHE A 17 -5.94 0.59 -15.16
C PHE A 17 -6.98 1.23 -14.24
N PHE A 18 -6.60 1.61 -13.02
CA PHE A 18 -7.54 2.12 -12.02
C PHE A 18 -7.10 3.47 -11.44
N ASP A 19 -8.10 4.29 -11.10
CA ASP A 19 -7.92 5.43 -10.22
C ASP A 19 -7.73 4.98 -8.76
N ILE A 20 -7.66 5.93 -7.84
CA ILE A 20 -7.39 5.63 -6.42
C ILE A 20 -8.50 4.79 -5.81
N ASP A 21 -9.76 5.09 -6.14
CA ASP A 21 -10.90 4.40 -5.54
C ASP A 21 -11.05 2.99 -6.12
N GLY A 22 -10.83 2.83 -7.42
CA GLY A 22 -10.71 1.52 -8.06
C GLY A 22 -9.58 0.68 -7.47
N PHE A 23 -8.41 1.28 -7.23
CA PHE A 23 -7.30 0.61 -6.55
C PHE A 23 -7.72 0.13 -5.14
N LEU A 24 -8.34 0.99 -4.34
CA LEU A 24 -8.77 0.62 -2.98
C LEU A 24 -9.84 -0.48 -3.00
N LYS A 25 -10.74 -0.48 -3.99
CA LYS A 25 -11.75 -1.52 -4.18
C LYS A 25 -11.13 -2.88 -4.47
N GLU A 26 -10.12 -2.95 -5.34
CA GLU A 26 -9.40 -4.20 -5.59
C GLU A 26 -8.57 -4.63 -4.37
N MET A 27 -7.97 -3.68 -3.66
CA MET A 27 -7.26 -3.97 -2.42
C MET A 27 -8.17 -4.49 -1.31
N ALA A 28 -9.46 -4.13 -1.29
CA ALA A 28 -10.41 -4.72 -0.35
C ALA A 28 -10.60 -6.23 -0.58
N LYS A 29 -10.57 -6.68 -1.84
CA LYS A 29 -10.60 -8.12 -2.15
C LYS A 29 -9.32 -8.80 -1.69
N VAL A 30 -8.17 -8.19 -1.96
CA VAL A 30 -6.85 -8.68 -1.51
C VAL A 30 -6.80 -8.77 0.01
N ALA A 31 -7.31 -7.75 0.73
CA ALA A 31 -7.35 -7.74 2.18
C ALA A 31 -8.18 -8.90 2.74
N LYS A 32 -9.37 -9.15 2.19
CA LYS A 32 -10.23 -10.28 2.60
C LYS A 32 -9.55 -11.63 2.38
N GLU A 33 -8.97 -11.85 1.20
CA GLU A 33 -8.25 -13.10 0.92
C GLU A 33 -6.98 -13.25 1.76
N SER A 34 -6.28 -12.15 2.03
CA SER A 34 -5.12 -12.16 2.92
C SER A 34 -5.54 -12.54 4.34
N PHE A 35 -6.66 -12.00 4.85
CA PHE A 35 -7.19 -12.33 6.16
C PHE A 35 -7.58 -13.80 6.25
N ARG A 36 -8.25 -14.34 5.22
CA ARG A 36 -8.64 -15.75 5.12
C ARG A 36 -7.43 -16.69 5.04
N ALA A 37 -6.40 -16.33 4.30
CA ALA A 37 -5.22 -17.16 4.08
C ALA A 37 -4.25 -17.16 5.28
N LEU A 38 -4.24 -16.09 6.08
CA LEU A 38 -3.34 -15.98 7.23
C LEU A 38 -3.82 -16.88 8.38
N LYS A 39 -2.90 -17.66 8.97
CA LYS A 39 -3.20 -18.38 10.21
C LYS A 39 -3.39 -17.41 11.38
N PRO A 40 -4.23 -17.73 12.38
CA PRO A 40 -4.40 -16.90 13.56
C PRO A 40 -3.07 -16.56 14.24
N GLY A 41 -2.92 -15.33 14.72
CA GLY A 41 -1.71 -14.83 15.40
C GLY A 41 -0.52 -14.54 14.49
N ARG A 42 -0.69 -14.63 13.16
CA ARG A 42 0.33 -14.21 12.18
C ARG A 42 0.14 -12.75 11.77
N GLN A 43 1.18 -12.18 11.14
CA GLN A 43 1.20 -10.79 10.72
C GLN A 43 1.31 -10.67 9.20
N CYS A 44 0.64 -9.66 8.65
CA CYS A 44 0.75 -9.23 7.26
C CYS A 44 1.52 -7.91 7.22
N ALA A 45 2.60 -7.87 6.42
CA ALA A 45 3.38 -6.67 6.21
C ALA A 45 3.02 -6.07 4.85
N ILE A 46 2.68 -4.79 4.81
CA ILE A 46 2.29 -4.08 3.60
C ILE A 46 3.32 -3.00 3.33
N LEU A 47 3.96 -3.07 2.16
CA LEU A 47 4.85 -2.00 1.70
C LEU A 47 4.13 -1.17 0.65
N ILE A 48 3.83 0.08 1.00
CA ILE A 48 3.21 1.04 0.10
C ILE A 48 3.81 2.43 0.30
N GLY A 49 3.92 3.19 -0.80
CA GLY A 49 4.23 4.61 -0.74
C GLY A 49 2.99 5.45 -0.99
N ASP A 50 2.99 6.71 -0.56
CA ASP A 50 1.97 7.67 -0.98
C ASP A 50 2.13 8.08 -2.45
N THR A 51 1.05 8.53 -3.07
CA THR A 51 1.07 8.98 -4.47
C THR A 51 0.97 10.49 -4.55
N ARG A 52 1.41 11.08 -5.67
CA ARG A 52 1.27 12.51 -5.92
C ARG A 52 0.41 12.72 -7.17
N ARG A 53 -0.58 13.62 -7.08
CA ARG A 53 -1.42 14.02 -8.22
C ARG A 53 -1.55 15.54 -8.19
N LYS A 54 -1.34 16.21 -9.33
CA LYS A 54 -1.38 17.68 -9.44
C LYS A 54 -0.53 18.39 -8.37
N LYS A 55 0.69 17.92 -8.12
CA LYS A 55 1.63 18.41 -7.08
C LYS A 55 1.17 18.22 -5.62
N HIS A 56 -0.02 17.67 -5.35
CA HIS A 56 -0.47 17.34 -4.01
C HIS A 56 -0.17 15.89 -3.65
N VAL A 57 0.23 15.65 -2.41
CA VAL A 57 0.39 14.31 -1.85
C VAL A 57 -0.99 13.74 -1.52
N ILE A 58 -1.22 12.51 -1.94
CA ILE A 58 -2.41 11.74 -1.62
C ILE A 58 -1.99 10.64 -0.63
N PRO A 59 -2.55 10.63 0.59
CA PRO A 59 -2.20 9.70 1.67
C PRO A 59 -2.76 8.29 1.42
N LEU A 60 -2.27 7.63 0.37
CA LEU A 60 -2.72 6.31 -0.06
C LEU A 60 -2.44 5.25 1.00
N GLY A 61 -1.29 5.34 1.69
CA GLY A 61 -0.93 4.39 2.75
C GLY A 61 -2.00 4.36 3.85
N PHE A 62 -2.43 5.53 4.31
CA PHE A 62 -3.47 5.65 5.33
C PHE A 62 -4.83 5.14 4.86
N LYS A 63 -5.23 5.44 3.61
CA LYS A 63 -6.46 4.89 3.04
C LYS A 63 -6.40 3.36 2.96
N LEU A 64 -5.26 2.79 2.58
CA LEU A 64 -5.09 1.35 2.49
C LEU A 64 -5.11 0.68 3.87
N ILE A 65 -4.56 1.32 4.90
CA ILE A 65 -4.65 0.83 6.28
C ILE A 65 -6.12 0.64 6.67
N ASN A 66 -6.98 1.62 6.40
CA ASN A 66 -8.42 1.51 6.69
C ASN A 66 -9.05 0.30 5.99
N VAL A 67 -8.72 0.06 4.71
CA VAL A 67 -9.22 -1.13 3.98
C VAL A 67 -8.85 -2.44 4.66
N TYR A 68 -7.64 -2.54 5.23
CA TYR A 68 -7.22 -3.73 5.96
C TYR A 68 -7.85 -3.82 7.35
N LEU A 69 -8.04 -2.69 8.04
CA LEU A 69 -8.78 -2.65 9.30
C LEU A 69 -10.23 -3.11 9.10
N ASP A 70 -10.90 -2.65 8.05
CA ASP A 70 -12.26 -3.05 7.68
C ASP A 70 -12.36 -4.55 7.33
N ALA A 71 -11.28 -5.16 6.86
CA ALA A 71 -11.20 -6.59 6.61
C ALA A 71 -10.99 -7.44 7.88
N GLY A 72 -10.74 -6.81 9.03
CA GLY A 72 -10.57 -7.48 10.33
C GLY A 72 -9.12 -7.52 10.84
N PHE A 73 -8.16 -6.93 10.13
CA PHE A 73 -6.80 -6.79 10.65
C PHE A 73 -6.73 -5.77 11.79
N LYS A 74 -5.68 -5.88 12.60
CA LYS A 74 -5.31 -4.87 13.60
C LYS A 74 -3.96 -4.27 13.24
N LEU A 75 -3.82 -2.97 13.42
CA LEU A 75 -2.54 -2.30 13.22
C LEU A 75 -1.58 -2.68 14.34
N SER A 76 -0.49 -3.37 14.01
CA SER A 76 0.57 -3.69 14.97
C SER A 76 1.59 -2.57 15.03
N GLU A 77 2.14 -2.18 13.88
CA GLU A 77 3.19 -1.18 13.77
C GLU A 77 3.05 -0.39 12.46
N LEU A 78 3.43 0.88 12.48
CA LEU A 78 3.53 1.74 11.29
C LEU A 78 4.99 2.12 11.06
N VAL A 79 5.63 1.49 10.07
CA VAL A 79 7.05 1.70 9.77
C VAL A 79 7.21 2.74 8.65
N ILE A 80 7.84 3.87 8.95
CA ILE A 80 8.10 4.94 7.98
C ILE A 80 9.52 4.80 7.43
N LYS A 81 9.63 4.32 6.19
CA LYS A 81 10.92 4.26 5.49
C LYS A 81 11.26 5.62 4.86
N ARG A 82 12.27 6.31 5.37
CA ARG A 82 12.86 7.47 4.67
C ARG A 82 13.69 7.00 3.48
N GLN A 83 13.39 7.51 2.29
CA GLN A 83 14.19 7.24 1.09
C GLN A 83 15.29 8.29 0.96
N HIS A 84 16.53 7.91 1.23
CA HIS A 84 17.68 8.82 1.22
C HIS A 84 18.38 8.97 -0.16
N ASN A 85 18.02 8.13 -1.14
CA ASN A 85 18.60 8.12 -2.50
C ASN A 85 17.52 8.19 -3.60
N CYS A 86 16.53 9.07 -3.45
CA CYS A 86 15.54 9.28 -4.50
C CYS A 86 16.13 10.23 -5.55
N LYS A 87 16.73 9.69 -6.63
CA LYS A 87 17.17 10.48 -7.78
C LYS A 87 15.97 10.72 -8.68
N THR A 88 15.58 11.99 -8.87
CA THR A 88 14.62 12.36 -9.91
C THR A 88 15.29 12.06 -11.26
N THR A 89 14.72 11.18 -12.06
CA THR A 89 15.05 11.12 -13.49
C THR A 89 14.52 12.40 -14.14
N GLY A 90 15.28 12.98 -15.09
CA GLY A 90 15.11 14.35 -15.63
C GLY A 90 13.75 14.72 -16.26
N PHE A 91 12.75 13.87 -16.14
CA PHE A 91 11.37 14.08 -16.59
C PHE A 91 10.64 15.23 -15.89
N TRP A 92 11.19 15.78 -14.80
CA TRP A 92 10.58 16.86 -13.99
C TRP A 92 11.15 18.26 -14.24
N TYR A 93 12.09 18.42 -15.19
CA TYR A 93 12.71 19.73 -15.48
C TYR A 93 12.03 20.55 -16.58
N ALA A 94 11.03 20.00 -17.29
CA ALA A 94 10.27 20.76 -18.28
C ALA A 94 9.04 21.43 -17.62
N ASN A 95 9.26 22.56 -16.96
CA ASN A 95 8.30 23.66 -16.83
C ASN A 95 9.06 24.97 -16.78
#